data_AF-F2TGR2-F1
#
_entry.id   AF-F2TGR2-F1
#
_cell.length_a   1.000
_cell.length_b   1.000
_cell.length_c   1.000
_cell.angle_alpha   90.00
_cell.angle_beta   90.00
_cell.angle_gamma   90.00
#
_symmetry.space_group_name_H-M   'P 1'
#
loop_
_entity.id
_entity.type
_entity.pdbx_description
1 polymer ?
#
loop_
_entity_poly.entity_id
_entity_poly.type
_entity_poly.pdbx_seq_one_letter_code
_entity_poly.pdbx_strand_id
1 'polypeptide(L)'
;MAFPLPRGITPPEIAFLCEMEMVTVIPRQRLEKLELLGGLVPPLLPPRRTNLPLWLALLLKRQRRANILPPLWLNPEALSLILEVETDRDSLGDAFSPPPPLTPNNPKDRDNITGNRSNGPPAPQYTLDGQPYYPTPPFLLQNNADDMTTTSSMTSPSLPYHWLELATMLLDVASDDLVEADQIRRLIRDLREVRLAKMRIQVEGLDATAVGGGDGLPLTGVGAMEIGESRGFMSGVAETFRQIGASKEEAAREREAEEAANTQYDETNDDYDDMEL
;
A
#
# COMPACT_ATOMS: atom_id res chain seq x y z
N MET A 1 -3.59 -16.36 -30.53
CA MET A 1 -3.80 -16.80 -29.14
C MET A 1 -3.15 -15.75 -28.24
N ALA A 2 -3.91 -15.08 -27.38
CA ALA A 2 -3.33 -14.17 -26.40
C ALA A 2 -2.61 -15.01 -25.33
N PHE A 3 -1.35 -14.68 -25.04
CA PHE A 3 -0.65 -15.28 -23.91
C PHE A 3 -1.40 -14.95 -22.62
N PRO A 4 -1.50 -15.88 -21.65
CA PRO A 4 -2.10 -15.57 -20.37
C PRO A 4 -1.26 -14.46 -19.70
N LEU A 5 -1.92 -13.38 -19.31
CA LEU A 5 -1.27 -12.28 -18.58
C LEU A 5 -0.68 -12.82 -17.27
N PRO A 6 0.48 -12.31 -16.84
CA PRO A 6 1.05 -12.70 -15.55
C PRO A 6 0.04 -12.42 -14.42
N ARG A 7 0.01 -13.30 -13.41
CA ARG A 7 -0.90 -13.15 -12.28
C ARG A 7 -0.42 -12.02 -11.37
N GLY A 8 -1.24 -10.99 -11.20
CA GLY A 8 -0.98 -9.87 -10.32
C GLY A 8 -0.54 -8.62 -11.06
N ILE A 9 -0.39 -7.54 -10.29
CA ILE A 9 0.04 -6.24 -10.81
C ILE A 9 1.55 -6.26 -11.04
N THR A 10 1.98 -5.77 -12.19
CA THR A 10 3.39 -5.72 -12.59
C THR A 10 4.07 -4.47 -12.04
N PRO A 11 5.40 -4.47 -11.82
CA PRO A 11 6.12 -3.28 -11.35
C PRO A 11 5.87 -2.01 -12.19
N PRO A 12 5.79 -2.06 -13.53
CA PRO A 12 5.42 -0.89 -14.34
C PRO A 12 3.99 -0.40 -14.10
N GLU A 13 3.04 -1.31 -13.89
CA GLU A 13 1.65 -0.94 -13.56
C GLU A 13 1.57 -0.29 -12.17
N ILE A 14 2.35 -0.76 -11.20
CA ILE A 14 2.42 -0.11 -9.88
C ILE A 14 3.02 1.29 -9.98
N ALA A 15 4.09 1.46 -10.76
CA ALA A 15 4.66 2.79 -11.03
C ALA A 15 3.62 3.72 -11.70
N PHE A 16 2.85 3.19 -12.66
CA PHE A 16 1.76 3.92 -13.30
C PHE A 16 0.63 4.29 -12.31
N LEU A 17 0.32 3.44 -11.33
CA LEU A 17 -0.62 3.81 -10.27
C LEU A 17 -0.04 4.91 -9.36
N CYS A 18 1.23 4.81 -8.98
CA CYS A 18 1.91 5.81 -8.16
C CYS A 18 1.95 7.19 -8.83
N GLU A 19 1.93 7.28 -10.15
CA GLU A 19 1.83 8.56 -10.88
C GLU A 19 0.58 9.39 -10.52
N MET A 20 -0.44 8.77 -9.96
CA MET A 20 -1.67 9.43 -9.51
C MET A 20 -1.55 10.00 -8.08
N GLU A 21 -0.45 9.78 -7.39
CA GLU A 21 -0.17 10.35 -6.07
C GLU A 21 -0.08 11.87 -6.13
N MET A 22 -0.59 12.52 -5.09
CA MET A 22 -0.56 13.98 -4.99
C MET A 22 0.77 14.45 -4.41
N VAL A 23 1.43 15.38 -5.09
CA VAL A 23 2.68 16.00 -4.64
C VAL A 23 2.59 17.52 -4.64
N THR A 24 3.32 18.15 -3.72
CA THR A 24 3.39 19.60 -3.63
C THR A 24 4.43 20.13 -4.61
N VAL A 25 4.04 21.09 -5.46
CA VAL A 25 4.97 21.76 -6.39
C VAL A 25 4.94 23.27 -6.22
N ILE A 26 6.05 23.91 -6.60
CA ILE A 26 6.17 25.36 -6.72
C ILE A 26 6.38 25.68 -8.21
N PRO A 27 5.37 26.26 -8.90
CA PRO A 27 5.50 26.65 -10.29
C PRO A 27 6.48 27.82 -10.44
N ARG A 28 7.27 27.82 -11.51
CA ARG A 28 8.23 28.86 -11.87
C ARG A 28 7.66 29.89 -12.86
N GLN A 29 6.58 29.53 -13.53
CA GLN A 29 5.87 30.39 -14.48
C GLN A 29 4.36 30.29 -14.28
N ARG A 30 3.64 31.35 -14.65
CA ARG A 30 2.17 31.32 -14.65
C ARG A 30 1.69 30.33 -15.70
N LEU A 31 0.84 29.40 -15.29
CA LEU A 31 0.18 28.44 -16.17
C LEU A 31 -1.33 28.68 -16.11
N GLU A 32 -1.97 28.62 -17.27
CA GLU A 32 -3.42 28.71 -17.36
C GLU A 32 -4.08 27.48 -16.74
N LYS A 33 -5.38 27.60 -16.47
CA LYS A 33 -6.19 26.48 -15.99
C LYS A 33 -6.19 25.36 -17.03
N LEU A 34 -6.21 24.11 -16.57
CA LEU A 34 -6.26 22.93 -17.45
C LEU A 34 -7.54 22.15 -17.13
N GLU A 35 -8.36 21.93 -18.15
CA GLU A 35 -9.59 21.14 -18.06
C GLU A 35 -9.29 19.71 -18.51
N LEU A 36 -9.12 18.79 -17.55
CA LEU A 36 -8.83 17.38 -17.80
C LEU A 36 -10.08 16.52 -17.54
N LEU A 37 -10.08 15.30 -18.08
CA LEU A 37 -11.13 14.30 -17.79
C LEU A 37 -11.21 13.99 -16.29
N GLY A 38 -10.07 14.01 -15.58
CA GLY A 38 -10.00 13.80 -14.13
C GLY A 38 -10.36 15.03 -13.29
N GLY A 39 -10.78 16.13 -13.91
CA GLY A 39 -11.19 17.37 -13.24
C GLY A 39 -10.35 18.60 -13.63
N LEU A 40 -10.76 19.74 -13.08
CA LEU A 40 -10.11 21.02 -13.35
C LEU A 40 -8.83 21.17 -12.52
N VAL A 41 -7.70 21.40 -13.18
CA VAL A 41 -6.48 21.88 -12.52
C VAL A 41 -6.53 23.42 -12.49
N PRO A 42 -6.49 24.05 -11.30
CA PRO A 42 -6.52 25.51 -11.20
C PRO A 42 -5.28 26.13 -11.84
N PRO A 43 -5.35 27.42 -12.24
CA PRO A 43 -4.20 28.12 -12.80
C PRO A 43 -3.05 28.14 -11.80
N LEU A 44 -1.85 27.80 -12.26
CA LEU A 44 -0.66 27.70 -11.41
C LEU A 44 0.02 29.07 -11.37
N LEU A 45 0.14 29.63 -10.17
CA LEU A 45 0.64 30.98 -9.93
C LEU A 45 1.97 30.92 -9.17
N PRO A 46 3.11 31.33 -9.75
CA PRO A 46 4.36 31.42 -9.02
C PRO A 46 4.32 32.49 -7.91
N PRO A 47 5.00 32.29 -6.76
CA PRO A 47 5.61 31.06 -6.25
C PRO A 47 4.67 30.31 -5.28
N ARG A 48 3.37 30.26 -5.57
CA ARG A 48 2.37 29.64 -4.68
C ARG A 48 2.48 28.11 -4.76
N ARG A 49 2.58 27.46 -3.60
CA ARG A 49 2.51 25.99 -3.50
C ARG A 49 1.16 25.48 -3.99
N THR A 50 1.19 24.43 -4.79
CA THR A 50 -0.01 23.78 -5.35
C THR A 50 0.18 22.27 -5.36
N ASN A 51 -0.87 21.53 -5.00
CA ASN A 51 -0.87 20.06 -5.07
C ASN A 51 -1.28 19.63 -6.48
N LEU A 52 -0.47 18.80 -7.11
CA LEU A 52 -0.71 18.23 -8.43
C LEU A 52 -0.47 16.72 -8.40
N PRO A 53 -1.13 15.95 -9.28
CA PRO A 53 -0.74 14.57 -9.52
C PRO A 53 0.72 14.45 -9.95
N LEU A 54 1.39 13.39 -9.51
CA LEU A 54 2.81 13.16 -9.73
C LEU A 54 3.16 13.14 -11.23
N TRP A 55 2.36 12.53 -12.09
CA TRP A 55 2.60 12.55 -13.55
C TRP A 55 2.73 13.98 -14.11
N LEU A 56 1.88 14.90 -13.64
CA LEU A 56 1.87 16.29 -14.10
C LEU A 56 3.05 17.05 -13.50
N ALA A 57 3.36 16.81 -12.23
CA ALA A 57 4.52 17.37 -11.57
C ALA A 57 5.83 16.98 -12.28
N LEU A 58 6.02 15.70 -12.59
CA LEU A 58 7.18 15.18 -13.32
C LEU A 58 7.28 15.79 -14.72
N LEU A 59 6.15 15.91 -15.45
CA LEU A 59 6.11 16.55 -16.76
C LEU A 59 6.53 18.03 -16.69
N LEU A 60 6.02 18.79 -15.72
CA LEU A 60 6.40 20.20 -15.52
C LEU A 60 7.85 20.37 -15.07
N LYS A 61 8.36 19.44 -14.25
CA LYS A 61 9.77 19.42 -13.82
C LYS A 61 10.72 19.17 -14.98
N ARG A 62 10.43 18.18 -15.85
CA ARG A 62 11.20 17.92 -17.08
C ARG A 62 11.24 19.14 -18.01
N GLN A 63 10.15 19.91 -18.06
CA GLN A 63 10.07 21.17 -18.82
C GLN A 63 10.71 22.37 -18.09
N ARG A 64 11.26 22.19 -16.89
CA ARG A 64 11.82 23.25 -16.02
C ARG A 64 10.81 24.34 -15.62
N ARG A 65 9.52 24.01 -15.58
CA ARG A 65 8.40 24.93 -15.30
C ARG A 65 7.93 24.89 -13.85
N ALA A 66 8.34 23.90 -13.08
CA ALA A 66 8.05 23.76 -11.66
C ALA A 66 9.21 23.08 -10.94
N ASN A 67 9.35 23.36 -9.65
CA ASN A 67 10.17 22.59 -8.73
C ASN A 67 9.25 21.76 -7.85
N ILE A 68 9.62 20.52 -7.57
CA ILE A 68 8.87 19.61 -6.72
C ILE A 68 9.37 19.78 -5.29
N LEU A 69 8.47 19.92 -4.33
CA LEU A 69 8.85 19.95 -2.92
C LEU A 69 8.97 18.49 -2.43
N PRO A 70 10.12 18.08 -1.84
CA PRO A 70 10.27 16.73 -1.31
C PRO A 70 9.25 16.46 -0.21
N PRO A 71 8.59 15.29 -0.21
CA PRO A 71 7.80 14.85 0.94
C PRO A 71 8.65 14.75 2.21
N LEU A 72 8.05 15.00 3.38
CA LEU A 72 8.79 15.04 4.66
C LEU A 72 9.52 13.74 5.00
N TRP A 73 8.95 12.60 4.64
CA TRP A 73 9.58 11.28 4.87
C TRP A 73 10.77 11.03 3.93
N LEU A 74 10.85 11.73 2.79
CA LEU A 74 11.92 11.60 1.79
C LEU A 74 13.05 12.59 2.08
N ASN A 75 13.55 12.58 3.31
CA ASN A 75 14.75 13.30 3.71
C ASN A 75 15.73 12.33 4.39
N PRO A 76 17.03 12.66 4.46
CA PRO A 76 18.02 11.77 5.05
C PRO A 76 17.79 11.47 6.53
N GLU A 77 17.29 12.44 7.30
CA GLU A 77 17.04 12.30 8.74
C GLU A 77 15.87 11.36 9.02
N ALA A 78 14.72 11.54 8.37
CA ALA A 78 13.56 10.67 8.55
C ALA A 78 13.82 9.26 8.03
N LEU A 79 14.49 9.12 6.88
CA LEU A 79 14.83 7.79 6.36
C LEU A 79 15.79 7.04 7.28
N SER A 80 16.75 7.74 7.90
CA SER A 80 17.63 7.13 8.92
C SER A 80 16.82 6.65 10.13
N LEU A 81 15.90 7.48 10.64
CA LEU A 81 15.03 7.10 11.76
C LEU A 81 14.11 5.92 11.42
N ILE A 82 13.52 5.92 10.23
CA ILE A 82 12.69 4.81 9.74
C ILE A 82 13.56 3.54 9.64
N LEU A 83 14.77 3.64 9.11
CA LEU A 83 15.67 2.50 8.98
C LEU A 83 16.06 1.94 10.35
N GLU A 84 16.38 2.79 11.32
CA GLU A 84 16.65 2.39 12.70
C GLU A 84 15.48 1.58 13.28
N VAL A 85 14.25 2.11 13.19
CA VAL A 85 13.02 1.43 13.63
C VAL A 85 12.81 0.11 12.87
N GLU A 86 13.09 0.07 11.57
CA GLU A 86 12.93 -1.13 10.75
C GLU A 86 13.97 -2.21 11.12
N THR A 87 15.18 -1.82 11.55
CA THR A 87 16.24 -2.74 11.99
C THR A 87 16.13 -3.17 13.45
N ASP A 88 15.41 -2.42 14.28
CA ASP A 88 15.20 -2.73 15.69
C ASP A 88 14.27 -3.95 15.86
N ARG A 89 14.90 -5.13 15.96
CA ARG A 89 14.20 -6.40 16.18
C ARG A 89 13.65 -6.54 17.59
N ASP A 90 14.16 -5.81 18.57
CA ASP A 90 13.73 -5.96 19.97
C ASP A 90 12.34 -5.34 20.18
N SER A 91 12.04 -4.23 19.49
CA SER A 91 10.73 -3.56 19.58
C SER A 91 9.72 -4.09 18.56
N LEU A 92 10.14 -4.34 17.32
CA LEU A 92 9.23 -4.63 16.20
C LEU A 92 9.23 -6.09 15.76
N GLY A 93 10.19 -6.89 16.22
CA GLY A 93 10.38 -8.27 15.76
C GLY A 93 10.50 -8.34 14.24
N ASP A 94 9.66 -9.16 13.61
CA ASP A 94 9.59 -9.34 12.15
C ASP A 94 8.47 -8.53 11.48
N ALA A 95 7.81 -7.64 12.22
CA ALA A 95 6.80 -6.74 11.66
C ALA A 95 7.43 -5.54 10.93
N PHE A 96 6.68 -4.94 10.01
CA PHE A 96 7.09 -3.74 9.27
C PHE A 96 6.85 -2.48 10.09
N SER A 97 7.60 -1.41 9.78
CA SER A 97 7.28 -0.08 10.33
C SER A 97 5.82 0.31 10.02
N PRO A 98 5.12 0.95 10.98
CA PRO A 98 3.70 1.25 10.83
C PRO A 98 3.45 2.26 9.71
N PRO A 99 2.35 2.12 8.95
CA PRO A 99 1.97 3.10 7.95
C PRO A 99 1.53 4.42 8.61
N PRO A 100 1.44 5.51 7.83
CA PRO A 100 0.88 6.77 8.31
C PRO A 100 -0.49 6.56 9.00
N PRO A 101 -0.72 7.18 10.17
CA PRO A 101 -1.95 6.98 10.91
C PRO A 101 -3.15 7.49 10.11
N LEU A 102 -4.26 6.76 10.19
CA LEU A 102 -5.53 7.21 9.63
C LEU A 102 -5.93 8.49 10.37
N THR A 103 -6.07 9.62 9.66
CA THR A 103 -6.61 10.83 10.29
C THR A 103 -8.00 10.50 10.84
N PRO A 104 -8.26 10.67 12.15
CA PRO A 104 -9.55 10.33 12.72
C PRO A 104 -10.63 11.15 12.02
N ASN A 105 -11.68 10.46 11.57
CA ASN A 105 -12.79 11.02 10.82
C ASN A 105 -13.73 11.85 11.72
N ASN A 106 -13.19 12.58 12.70
CA ASN A 106 -13.96 13.31 13.70
C ASN A 106 -14.35 14.69 13.13
N PRO A 107 -15.64 14.95 12.83
CA PRO A 107 -16.06 16.18 12.18
C PRO A 107 -15.74 17.45 12.98
N LYS A 108 -15.55 17.35 14.31
CA LYS A 108 -15.25 18.50 15.19
C LYS A 108 -13.79 18.98 15.13
N ASP A 109 -12.84 18.13 14.74
CA ASP A 109 -11.43 18.52 14.61
C ASP A 109 -11.12 19.17 13.24
N ARG A 110 -12.07 19.11 12.28
CA ARG A 110 -11.95 19.69 10.94
C ARG A 110 -11.94 21.21 10.93
N ASP A 111 -12.65 21.83 11.87
CA ASP A 111 -12.88 23.28 11.88
C ASP A 111 -11.72 24.07 12.49
N ASN A 112 -10.87 23.43 13.31
CA ASN A 112 -9.79 24.13 14.02
C ASN A 112 -8.41 24.08 13.33
N ILE A 113 -8.22 23.22 12.33
CA ILE A 113 -6.91 23.00 11.67
C ILE A 113 -6.80 23.75 10.32
N THR A 114 -7.92 24.24 9.77
CA THR A 114 -8.01 24.67 8.37
C THR A 114 -7.94 26.19 8.18
N GLY A 115 -6.76 26.77 8.44
CA GLY A 115 -6.41 28.11 7.97
C GLY A 115 -6.15 28.20 6.45
N ASN A 116 -6.21 27.08 5.70
CA ASN A 116 -5.92 27.04 4.27
C ASN A 116 -7.07 26.35 3.50
N ARG A 117 -7.69 27.11 2.59
CA ARG A 117 -8.94 26.79 1.85
C ARG A 117 -8.86 25.59 0.89
N SER A 118 -7.78 24.80 0.90
CA SER A 118 -7.59 23.69 -0.04
C SER A 118 -8.10 22.34 0.46
N ASN A 119 -8.25 22.14 1.78
CA ASN A 119 -8.60 20.85 2.39
C ASN A 119 -9.90 20.93 3.23
N GLY A 120 -10.90 21.66 2.74
CA GLY A 120 -12.28 21.52 3.25
C GLY A 120 -12.89 20.16 2.88
N PRO A 121 -14.14 19.84 3.31
CA PRO A 121 -14.91 18.79 2.65
C PRO A 121 -14.81 18.97 1.14
N PRO A 122 -14.67 17.88 0.35
CA PRO A 122 -14.52 17.99 -1.09
C PRO A 122 -15.65 18.89 -1.60
N ALA A 123 -15.28 20.07 -2.12
CA ALA A 123 -16.26 20.97 -2.68
C ALA A 123 -16.83 20.27 -3.93
N PRO A 124 -18.16 20.23 -4.11
CA PRO A 124 -18.74 19.64 -5.31
C PRO A 124 -18.19 20.38 -6.53
N GLN A 125 -17.51 19.64 -7.41
CA GLN A 125 -17.10 20.10 -8.73
C GLN A 125 -18.23 19.82 -9.71
N TYR A 126 -18.25 20.49 -10.85
CA TYR A 126 -19.30 20.33 -11.86
C TYR A 126 -18.69 19.79 -13.15
N THR A 127 -19.35 18.79 -13.74
CA THR A 127 -19.04 18.29 -15.09
C THR A 127 -19.39 19.35 -16.15
N LEU A 128 -18.95 19.14 -17.40
CA LEU A 128 -19.37 19.95 -18.55
C LEU A 128 -20.91 20.01 -18.70
N ASP A 129 -21.59 18.93 -18.33
CA ASP A 129 -23.05 18.80 -18.34
C ASP A 129 -23.73 19.45 -17.11
N GLY A 130 -22.96 20.10 -16.24
CA GLY A 130 -23.46 20.78 -15.04
C GLY A 130 -23.83 19.85 -13.88
N GLN A 131 -23.52 18.55 -13.96
CA GLN A 131 -23.77 17.61 -12.86
C GLN A 131 -22.71 17.73 -11.76
N PRO A 132 -23.10 17.81 -10.47
CA PRO A 132 -22.17 17.87 -9.37
C PRO A 132 -21.49 16.51 -9.13
N TYR A 133 -20.18 16.50 -8.93
CA TYR A 133 -19.42 15.34 -8.48
C TYR A 133 -18.45 15.73 -7.36
N TYR A 134 -18.16 14.79 -6.47
CA TYR A 134 -17.16 14.97 -5.43
C TYR A 134 -15.85 14.37 -5.91
N PRO A 135 -14.79 15.17 -6.13
CA PRO A 135 -13.49 14.63 -6.47
C PRO A 135 -12.96 13.88 -5.24
N THR A 136 -12.93 12.55 -5.30
CA THR A 136 -12.17 11.74 -4.35
C THR A 136 -10.76 11.59 -4.91
N PRO A 137 -9.70 11.83 -4.10
CA PRO A 137 -8.36 11.48 -4.54
C PRO A 137 -8.32 9.98 -4.89
N PRO A 138 -7.49 9.59 -5.87
CA PRO A 138 -7.39 8.20 -6.32
C PRO A 138 -6.93 7.26 -5.19
N PHE A 139 -6.20 7.79 -4.21
CA PHE A 139 -5.77 7.09 -3.02
C PHE A 139 -6.33 7.77 -1.76
N LEU A 140 -6.42 7.01 -0.67
CA LEU A 140 -6.76 7.56 0.64
C LEU A 140 -5.73 8.63 1.00
N LEU A 141 -6.17 9.78 1.51
CA LEU A 141 -5.31 10.93 1.83
C LEU A 141 -4.10 10.58 2.71
N GLN A 142 -4.20 9.51 3.49
CA GLN A 142 -3.13 8.96 4.34
C GLN A 142 -2.00 8.23 3.58
N ASN A 143 -2.26 7.79 2.36
CA ASN A 143 -1.27 7.14 1.48
C ASN A 143 -0.57 8.16 0.57
N ASN A 144 -1.09 9.39 0.53
CA ASN A 144 -0.47 10.47 -0.21
C ASN A 144 0.83 10.90 0.47
N ALA A 145 1.76 11.39 -0.33
CA ALA A 145 2.94 12.11 0.14
C ALA A 145 2.59 13.52 0.67
N ASP A 146 1.45 13.67 1.36
CA ASP A 146 0.93 14.96 1.78
C ASP A 146 1.75 15.54 2.94
N ASP A 147 2.09 16.81 2.77
CA ASP A 147 2.96 17.65 3.61
C ASP A 147 2.20 18.26 4.82
N MET A 148 1.02 17.75 5.18
CA MET A 148 0.14 18.41 6.16
C MET A 148 0.40 17.99 7.60
N THR A 149 1.61 18.26 8.09
CA THR A 149 1.84 18.49 9.51
C THR A 149 1.22 19.84 9.91
N THR A 150 -0.11 19.87 10.07
CA THR A 150 -0.78 20.92 10.89
C THR A 150 -1.20 20.37 12.25
N THR A 151 -0.49 19.32 12.69
CA THR A 151 -0.44 18.87 14.08
C THR A 151 1.02 18.73 14.45
N SER A 152 1.55 19.77 15.07
CA SER A 152 2.57 19.76 16.11
C SER A 152 3.34 18.45 16.33
N SER A 153 4.63 18.43 15.95
CA SER A 153 5.74 17.96 16.80
C SER A 153 5.83 16.50 17.30
N MET A 154 4.92 15.57 17.00
CA MET A 154 4.86 14.31 17.79
C MET A 154 4.58 13.01 17.00
N THR A 155 4.75 12.97 15.68
CA THR A 155 4.57 11.73 14.91
C THR A 155 5.88 11.28 14.28
N SER A 156 6.33 10.07 14.63
CA SER A 156 7.47 9.42 13.99
C SER A 156 7.27 9.35 12.48
N PRO A 157 8.33 9.55 11.67
CA PRO A 157 8.23 9.43 10.23
C PRO A 157 7.78 8.02 9.84
N SER A 158 6.89 7.92 8.86
CA SER A 158 6.30 6.66 8.38
C SER A 158 6.33 6.61 6.85
N LEU A 159 6.33 5.39 6.31
CA LEU A 159 6.43 5.14 4.87
C LEU A 159 5.03 5.07 4.24
N PRO A 160 4.73 5.89 3.23
CA PRO A 160 3.49 5.76 2.47
C PRO A 160 3.45 4.47 1.63
N TYR A 161 2.27 4.11 1.13
CA TYR A 161 2.07 2.87 0.40
C TYR A 161 2.94 2.74 -0.87
N HIS A 162 3.13 3.82 -1.62
CA HIS A 162 3.96 3.85 -2.84
C HIS A 162 5.36 4.48 -2.61
N TRP A 163 5.94 4.29 -1.42
CA TRP A 163 7.19 4.95 -1.04
C TRP A 163 8.35 4.65 -2.01
N LEU A 164 8.46 3.42 -2.52
CA LEU A 164 9.59 3.01 -3.35
C LEU A 164 9.50 3.59 -4.76
N GLU A 165 8.31 3.56 -5.35
CA GLU A 165 8.01 4.10 -6.67
C GLU A 165 8.20 5.62 -6.69
N LEU A 166 7.63 6.29 -5.69
CA LEU A 166 7.71 7.74 -5.57
C LEU A 166 9.15 8.19 -5.37
N ALA A 167 9.89 7.57 -4.45
CA ALA A 167 11.30 7.87 -4.23
C ALA A 167 12.11 7.68 -5.52
N THR A 168 11.90 6.57 -6.23
CA THR A 168 12.61 6.27 -7.48
C THR A 168 12.34 7.31 -8.56
N MET A 169 11.06 7.66 -8.79
CA MET A 169 10.69 8.66 -9.79
C MET A 169 11.22 10.07 -9.48
N LEU A 170 11.17 10.49 -8.21
CA LEU A 170 11.70 11.79 -7.80
C LEU A 170 13.23 11.84 -7.84
N LEU A 171 13.93 10.78 -7.44
CA LEU A 171 15.39 10.70 -7.50
C LEU A 171 15.93 10.63 -8.94
N ASP A 172 15.10 10.23 -9.91
CA ASP A 172 15.44 10.23 -11.33
C ASP A 172 15.23 11.61 -11.96
N VAL A 173 14.06 12.23 -11.75
CA VAL A 173 13.65 13.45 -12.48
C VAL A 173 13.94 14.74 -11.72
N ALA A 174 13.90 14.70 -10.40
CA ALA A 174 13.92 15.87 -9.52
C ALA A 174 15.00 15.78 -8.44
N SER A 175 16.11 15.07 -8.69
CA SER A 175 17.18 14.94 -7.70
C SER A 175 17.81 16.27 -7.29
N ASP A 176 17.71 17.29 -8.12
CA ASP A 176 18.16 18.66 -7.84
C ASP A 176 17.26 19.42 -6.86
N ASP A 177 16.01 18.98 -6.67
CA ASP A 177 15.08 19.53 -5.68
C ASP A 177 15.20 18.82 -4.29
N LEU A 178 15.96 17.72 -4.20
CA LEU A 178 16.09 16.91 -3.00
C LEU A 178 17.34 17.27 -2.19
N VAL A 179 17.25 17.17 -0.86
CA VAL A 179 18.39 17.35 0.03
C VAL A 179 19.24 16.09 0.02
N GLU A 180 20.51 16.19 -0.37
CA GLU A 180 21.47 15.07 -0.35
C GLU A 180 20.98 13.80 -1.09
N ALA A 181 20.58 13.95 -2.36
CA ALA A 181 19.99 12.88 -3.16
C ALA A 181 20.79 11.55 -3.16
N ASP A 182 22.13 11.60 -3.10
CA ASP A 182 22.98 10.40 -3.04
C ASP A 182 22.90 9.65 -1.71
N GLN A 183 22.66 10.37 -0.60
CA GLN A 183 22.37 9.75 0.68
C GLN A 183 20.98 9.11 0.68
N ILE A 184 19.98 9.81 0.13
CA ILE A 184 18.62 9.26 -0.02
C ILE A 184 18.65 7.96 -0.85
N ARG A 185 19.39 7.92 -1.98
CA ARG A 185 19.54 6.69 -2.79
C ARG A 185 20.11 5.50 -2.01
N ARG A 186 21.06 5.76 -1.10
CA ARG A 186 21.64 4.73 -0.24
C ARG A 186 20.63 4.24 0.78
N LEU A 187 20.03 5.16 1.54
CA LEU A 187 19.03 4.83 2.57
C LEU A 187 17.82 4.08 2.00
N ILE A 188 17.30 4.49 0.83
CA ILE A 188 16.19 3.79 0.15
C ILE A 188 16.58 2.35 -0.24
N ARG A 189 17.83 2.13 -0.66
CA ARG A 189 18.34 0.79 -0.99
C ARG A 189 18.45 -0.08 0.26
N ASP A 190 19.04 0.46 1.32
CA ASP A 190 19.24 -0.24 2.58
C ASP A 190 17.88 -0.62 3.19
N LEU A 191 16.92 0.34 3.19
CA LEU A 191 15.55 0.12 3.64
C LEU A 191 14.83 -0.95 2.82
N ARG A 192 14.95 -0.94 1.48
CA ARG A 192 14.40 -1.98 0.60
C ARG A 192 14.99 -3.35 0.94
N GLU A 193 16.29 -3.43 1.21
CA GLU A 193 16.96 -4.70 1.55
C GLU A 193 16.44 -5.28 2.86
N VAL A 194 16.35 -4.46 3.91
CA VAL A 194 15.80 -4.86 5.22
C VAL A 194 14.35 -5.35 5.08
N ARG A 195 13.51 -4.59 4.38
CA ARG A 195 12.09 -4.92 4.24
C ARG A 195 11.86 -6.13 3.32
N LEU A 196 12.69 -6.32 2.30
CA LEU A 196 12.68 -7.53 1.48
C LEU A 196 13.08 -8.77 2.30
N ALA A 197 14.02 -8.65 3.24
CA ALA A 197 14.33 -9.73 4.16
C ALA A 197 13.15 -10.06 5.09
N LYS A 198 12.45 -9.06 5.64
CA LYS A 198 11.23 -9.27 6.43
C LYS A 198 10.10 -9.90 5.61
N MET A 199 9.88 -9.46 4.37
CA MET A 199 8.91 -10.07 3.47
C MET A 199 9.16 -11.57 3.25
N ARG A 200 10.43 -12.01 3.19
CA ARG A 200 10.78 -13.43 3.09
C ARG A 200 10.43 -14.21 4.36
N ILE A 201 10.61 -13.62 5.54
CA ILE A 201 10.22 -14.26 6.81
C ILE A 201 8.69 -14.45 6.85
N GLN A 202 7.92 -13.46 6.38
CA GLN A 202 6.45 -13.57 6.31
C GLN A 202 5.95 -14.70 5.40
N VAL A 203 6.76 -15.16 4.43
CA VAL A 203 6.44 -16.32 3.59
C VAL A 203 6.39 -17.62 4.41
N GLU A 204 7.21 -17.74 5.47
CA GLU A 204 7.23 -18.94 6.32
C GLU A 204 5.90 -19.15 7.05
N GLY A 205 5.18 -18.06 7.37
CA GLY A 205 3.84 -18.09 7.95
C GLY A 205 2.72 -18.52 7.00
N LEU A 206 2.98 -18.70 5.69
CA LEU A 206 1.94 -18.98 4.71
C LEU A 206 1.22 -20.31 4.93
N ASP A 207 1.92 -21.35 5.41
CA ASP A 207 1.35 -22.70 5.59
C ASP A 207 0.15 -22.67 6.56
N ALA A 208 0.35 -22.08 7.75
CA ALA A 208 -0.70 -21.92 8.75
C ALA A 208 -1.91 -21.13 8.24
N THR A 209 -1.68 -20.10 7.42
CA THR A 209 -2.76 -19.29 6.84
C THR A 209 -3.51 -20.00 5.71
N ALA A 210 -2.81 -20.79 4.88
CA ALA A 210 -3.38 -21.43 3.70
C ALA A 210 -4.28 -22.62 4.02
N VAL A 211 -4.04 -23.29 5.16
CA VAL A 211 -4.83 -24.44 5.64
C VAL A 211 -6.10 -24.00 6.41
N GLY A 212 -6.35 -22.69 6.54
CA GLY A 212 -7.61 -22.16 7.09
C GLY A 212 -7.69 -22.09 8.62
N GLY A 213 -6.55 -22.22 9.32
CA GLY A 213 -6.48 -22.24 10.79
C GLY A 213 -5.68 -21.11 11.43
N GLY A 214 -5.21 -20.10 10.68
CA GLY A 214 -4.34 -19.02 11.20
C GLY A 214 -4.92 -17.61 11.09
N ASP A 215 -4.39 -16.68 11.88
CA ASP A 215 -4.77 -15.24 11.96
C ASP A 215 -4.49 -14.41 10.68
N GLY A 216 -4.08 -15.04 9.59
CA GLY A 216 -3.63 -14.37 8.37
C GLY A 216 -2.20 -13.83 8.50
N LEU A 217 -1.67 -13.28 7.39
CA LEU A 217 -0.36 -12.64 7.39
C LEU A 217 -0.51 -11.14 7.73
N PRO A 218 0.20 -10.63 8.75
CA PRO A 218 0.18 -9.21 9.09
C PRO A 218 1.02 -8.41 8.08
N LEU A 219 0.39 -8.01 6.97
CA LEU A 219 1.02 -7.17 5.92
C LEU A 219 0.79 -5.66 6.16
N THR A 220 0.59 -5.27 7.42
CA THR A 220 0.42 -3.86 7.80
C THR A 220 1.72 -3.11 7.57
N GLY A 221 1.66 -1.98 6.86
CA GLY A 221 2.84 -1.16 6.57
C GLY A 221 3.65 -1.64 5.35
N VAL A 222 3.25 -2.72 4.67
CA VAL A 222 3.90 -3.18 3.43
C VAL A 222 3.51 -2.28 2.25
N GLY A 223 4.51 -1.91 1.43
CA GLY A 223 4.34 -1.05 0.27
C GLY A 223 3.84 -1.78 -0.98
N ALA A 224 3.42 -1.00 -1.98
CA ALA A 224 2.86 -1.49 -3.23
C ALA A 224 3.85 -2.36 -4.02
N MET A 225 5.10 -1.90 -4.22
CA MET A 225 6.14 -2.68 -4.90
C MET A 225 6.42 -4.00 -4.18
N GLU A 226 6.48 -3.98 -2.85
CA GLU A 226 6.83 -5.14 -2.03
C GLU A 226 5.76 -6.24 -2.18
N ILE A 227 4.49 -5.84 -2.19
CA ILE A 227 3.36 -6.72 -2.49
C ILE A 227 3.42 -7.17 -3.94
N GLY A 228 3.63 -6.26 -4.89
CA GLY A 228 3.67 -6.58 -6.33
C GLY A 228 4.69 -7.65 -6.68
N GLU A 229 5.92 -7.51 -6.16
CA GLU A 229 7.01 -8.46 -6.39
C GLU A 229 6.74 -9.81 -5.70
N SER A 230 6.12 -9.82 -4.52
CA SER A 230 5.93 -11.05 -3.73
C SER A 230 4.63 -11.80 -4.06
N ARG A 231 3.58 -11.10 -4.52
CA ARG A 231 2.21 -11.63 -4.66
C ARG A 231 2.12 -12.84 -5.58
N GLY A 232 2.81 -12.79 -6.72
CA GLY A 232 2.78 -13.90 -7.70
C GLY A 232 3.28 -15.20 -7.08
N PHE A 233 4.37 -15.14 -6.32
CA PHE A 233 4.93 -16.28 -5.62
C PHE A 233 4.07 -16.73 -4.44
N MET A 234 3.73 -15.81 -3.53
CA MET A 234 2.97 -16.12 -2.31
C MET A 234 1.60 -16.72 -2.61
N SER A 235 0.88 -16.17 -3.60
CA SER A 235 -0.42 -16.71 -4.01
C SER A 235 -0.33 -18.09 -4.65
N GLY A 236 0.74 -18.38 -5.39
CA GLY A 236 1.00 -19.71 -5.94
C GLY A 236 1.27 -20.75 -4.85
N VAL A 237 2.09 -20.40 -3.86
CA VAL A 237 2.38 -21.26 -2.70
C VAL A 237 1.13 -21.48 -1.86
N ALA A 238 0.37 -20.41 -1.56
CA ALA A 238 -0.87 -20.51 -0.80
C ALA A 238 -1.92 -21.40 -1.49
N GLU A 239 -2.09 -21.27 -2.81
CA GLU A 239 -3.00 -22.15 -3.55
C GLU A 239 -2.54 -23.62 -3.50
N THR A 240 -1.23 -23.87 -3.55
CA THR A 240 -0.67 -25.22 -3.45
C THR A 240 -0.93 -25.82 -2.07
N PHE A 241 -0.69 -25.07 -1.00
CA PHE A 241 -1.00 -25.50 0.37
C PHE A 241 -2.50 -25.72 0.57
N ARG A 242 -3.34 -24.86 -0.01
CA ARG A 242 -4.80 -25.05 0.03
C ARG A 242 -5.23 -26.35 -0.67
N GLN A 243 -4.66 -26.66 -1.83
CA GLN A 243 -4.95 -27.90 -2.55
C GLN A 243 -4.51 -29.13 -1.76
N ILE A 244 -3.32 -29.09 -1.15
CA ILE A 244 -2.81 -30.17 -0.29
C ILE A 244 -3.68 -30.31 0.96
N GLY A 245 -4.05 -29.19 1.59
CA GLY A 245 -4.90 -29.15 2.78
C GLY A 245 -6.28 -29.72 2.52
N ALA A 246 -6.95 -29.28 1.44
CA ALA A 246 -8.26 -29.79 1.04
C ALA A 246 -8.24 -31.30 0.76
N SER A 247 -7.22 -31.79 0.05
CA SER A 247 -7.07 -33.23 -0.22
C SER A 247 -6.83 -34.04 1.06
N LYS A 248 -6.06 -33.49 2.03
CA LYS A 248 -5.85 -34.14 3.32
C LYS A 248 -7.12 -34.16 4.18
N GLU A 249 -7.87 -33.06 4.22
CA GLU A 249 -9.12 -32.98 4.97
C GLU A 249 -10.17 -33.93 4.37
N GLU A 250 -10.29 -34.00 3.05
CA GLU A 250 -11.19 -34.93 2.37
C GLU A 250 -10.83 -36.39 2.66
N ALA A 251 -9.54 -36.74 2.57
CA ALA A 251 -9.07 -38.09 2.92
C ALA A 251 -9.28 -38.43 4.41
N ALA A 252 -9.18 -37.46 5.31
CA ALA A 252 -9.48 -37.64 6.73
C ALA A 252 -10.97 -37.88 6.95
N ARG A 253 -11.83 -37.07 6.30
CA ARG A 253 -13.29 -37.21 6.37
C ARG A 253 -13.77 -38.54 5.78
N GLU A 254 -13.15 -39.01 4.70
CA GLU A 254 -13.46 -40.31 4.10
C GLU A 254 -13.10 -41.45 5.05
N ARG A 255 -11.93 -41.41 5.70
CA ARG A 255 -11.55 -42.40 6.72
C ARG A 255 -12.47 -42.39 7.93
N GLU A 256 -12.82 -41.20 8.45
CA GLU A 256 -13.76 -41.10 9.57
C GLU A 256 -15.15 -41.64 9.19
N ALA A 257 -15.59 -41.42 7.94
CA ALA A 257 -16.84 -41.98 7.44
C ALA A 257 -16.77 -43.51 7.27
N GLU A 258 -15.65 -44.05 6.79
CA GLU A 258 -15.40 -45.50 6.72
C GLU A 258 -15.35 -46.14 8.10
N GLU A 259 -14.67 -45.51 9.06
CA GLU A 259 -14.60 -45.97 10.45
C GLU A 259 -15.99 -45.94 11.10
N ALA A 260 -16.74 -44.85 10.95
CA ALA A 260 -18.12 -44.73 11.46
C ALA A 260 -19.08 -45.73 10.81
N ALA A 261 -18.92 -46.01 9.51
CA ALA A 261 -19.69 -47.04 8.84
C ALA A 261 -19.35 -48.44 9.40
N ASN A 262 -18.07 -48.75 9.60
CA ASN A 262 -17.64 -50.03 10.15
C ASN A 262 -18.13 -50.25 11.60
N THR A 263 -18.07 -49.25 12.49
CA THR A 263 -18.65 -49.37 13.84
C THR A 263 -20.15 -49.59 13.80
N GLN A 264 -20.87 -48.94 12.88
CA GLN A 264 -22.31 -49.16 12.71
C GLN A 264 -22.63 -50.58 12.22
N TYR A 265 -21.80 -51.16 11.35
CA TYR A 265 -21.94 -52.56 10.90
C TYR A 265 -21.64 -53.58 12.02
N ASP A 266 -20.66 -53.33 12.89
CA ASP A 266 -20.37 -54.21 14.04
C ASP A 266 -21.51 -54.20 15.07
N GLU A 267 -22.01 -53.01 15.44
CA GLU A 267 -23.13 -52.88 16.39
C GLU A 267 -24.43 -53.53 15.89
N THR A 268 -24.68 -53.51 14.58
CA THR A 268 -25.88 -54.16 14.01
C THR A 268 -25.76 -55.68 13.92
N ASN A 269 -24.55 -56.24 13.93
CA ASN A 269 -24.34 -57.69 13.91
C ASN A 269 -24.47 -58.31 15.32
N ASP A 270 -24.02 -57.58 16.34
CA ASP A 270 -24.14 -58.01 17.75
C ASP A 270 -25.62 -58.07 18.22
N ASP A 271 -26.52 -57.25 17.66
CA ASP A 271 -27.96 -57.25 17.97
C ASP A 271 -28.71 -58.49 17.40
N TYR A 272 -28.14 -59.21 16.42
CA TYR A 272 -28.73 -60.46 15.90
C TYR A 272 -28.27 -61.71 16.66
N ASP A 273 -27.09 -61.69 17.28
CA ASP A 273 -26.58 -62.83 18.05
C ASP A 273 -27.20 -62.92 19.47
N ASP A 274 -27.77 -61.83 20.01
CA ASP A 274 -28.45 -61.83 21.33
C ASP A 274 -29.96 -62.20 21.24
N MET A 275 -30.48 -62.50 20.04
CA MET A 275 -31.84 -63.03 19.83
C MET A 275 -31.91 -64.56 19.68
N GLU A 276 -30.78 -65.27 19.75
CA GLU A 276 -30.71 -66.75 19.79
C GLU A 276 -30.31 -67.27 21.18
N LEU A 277 -31.15 -67.05 22.21
CA LEU A 277 -31.11 -67.81 23.47
C LEU A 277 -32.51 -68.15 24.00
#